data_AF-A0A163M9G4-F1
#
_entry.id   AF-A0A163M9G4-F1
#
_cell.length_a   1.000
_cell.length_b   1.000
_cell.length_c   1.000
_cell.angle_alpha   90.00
_cell.angle_beta   90.00
_cell.angle_gamma   90.00
#
_symmetry.space_group_name_H-M   'P 1'
#
loop_
_entity.id
_entity.type
_entity.pdbx_description
1 polymer ?
#
loop_
_entity_poly.entity_id
_entity_poly.type
_entity_poly.pdbx_seq_one_letter_code
_entity_poly.pdbx_strand_id
1 'polypeptide(L)'
;MCGYFFNSTNNGPAMMTGYAINANGSAPNEVLIMRTIPGLSIYERKSLSSNVSTNFPHIRKPITDVVVVSSADGTTASVHKKAPPIANECLLYWCVRAIESSHYEGAYHEEMLETRTNTTFAERVWVIQEVEPMFQNGTAIDYTENVAIQTEESLNGKIIDFSLSNASAYAHMMPFDDVFPAYYTV
;
A
#
# COMPACT_ATOMS: atom_id res chain seq x y z
N MET A 1 -23.55 3.84 -14.88
CA MET A 1 -22.68 2.72 -14.43
C MET A 1 -23.27 2.13 -13.16
N CYS A 2 -23.06 0.85 -12.90
CA CYS A 2 -23.54 0.17 -11.70
C CYS A 2 -22.40 -0.59 -11.04
N GLY A 3 -22.28 -0.54 -9.71
CA GLY A 3 -21.16 -1.18 -9.02
C GLY A 3 -21.08 -0.83 -7.54
N TYR A 4 -20.01 -1.33 -6.92
CA TYR A 4 -19.61 -1.02 -5.56
C TYR A 4 -18.57 0.08 -5.55
N PHE A 5 -18.70 1.00 -4.60
CA PHE A 5 -17.84 2.17 -4.49
C PHE A 5 -17.17 2.19 -3.12
N PHE A 6 -15.89 2.54 -3.11
CA PHE A 6 -15.14 2.85 -1.91
C PHE A 6 -15.44 4.30 -1.51
N ASN A 7 -15.94 4.49 -0.29
CA ASN A 7 -16.22 5.80 0.25
C ASN A 7 -14.95 6.37 0.89
N SER A 8 -14.22 7.21 0.18
CA SER A 8 -13.06 7.91 0.73
C SER A 8 -13.48 9.26 1.32
N THR A 9 -12.92 9.60 2.48
CA THR A 9 -13.19 10.86 3.18
C THR A 9 -12.79 12.10 2.35
N ASN A 10 -11.80 11.99 1.46
CA ASN A 10 -11.17 13.15 0.83
C ASN A 10 -11.39 13.28 -0.70
N ASN A 11 -11.66 12.19 -1.43
CA ASN A 11 -11.67 12.19 -2.91
C ASN A 11 -13.02 11.76 -3.54
N GLY A 12 -14.09 11.72 -2.76
CA GLY A 12 -15.39 11.23 -3.21
C GLY A 12 -15.41 9.71 -3.44
N PRO A 13 -16.56 9.13 -3.84
CA PRO A 13 -16.68 7.69 -4.02
C PRO A 13 -15.93 7.21 -5.26
N ALA A 14 -15.00 6.27 -5.08
CA ALA A 14 -14.27 5.62 -6.17
C ALA A 14 -14.88 4.25 -6.48
N MET A 15 -15.26 3.97 -7.72
CA MET A 15 -15.80 2.66 -8.09
C MET A 15 -14.72 1.58 -7.95
N MET A 16 -15.01 0.48 -7.27
CA MET A 16 -14.06 -0.62 -7.03
C MET A 16 -14.35 -1.85 -7.88
N THR A 17 -15.64 -2.17 -8.05
CA THR A 17 -16.11 -3.21 -8.96
C THR A 17 -17.42 -2.76 -9.56
N GLY A 18 -17.70 -3.13 -10.81
CA GLY A 18 -18.90 -2.68 -11.48
C GLY A 18 -18.86 -2.86 -12.98
N TYR A 19 -19.85 -2.32 -13.67
CA TYR A 19 -19.89 -2.34 -15.12
C TYR A 19 -20.51 -1.06 -15.69
N ALA A 20 -20.06 -0.69 -16.89
CA ALA A 20 -20.70 0.32 -17.70
C ALA A 20 -21.91 -0.27 -18.43
N ILE A 21 -22.95 0.54 -18.60
CA ILE A 21 -24.12 0.18 -19.42
C ILE A 21 -24.00 1.01 -20.71
N ASN A 22 -24.20 0.38 -21.86
CA ASN A 22 -24.20 1.07 -23.15
C ASN A 22 -25.22 2.23 -23.16
N ALA A 23 -24.94 3.28 -23.94
CA ALA A 23 -25.84 4.45 -24.07
C ALA A 23 -27.28 4.07 -24.46
N ASN A 24 -27.41 2.93 -25.16
CA ASN A 24 -28.66 2.39 -25.67
C ASN A 24 -29.42 1.55 -24.62
N GLY A 25 -28.87 1.41 -23.40
CA GLY A 25 -29.48 0.71 -22.27
C GLY A 25 -29.53 -0.82 -22.36
N SER A 26 -29.00 -1.41 -23.43
CA SER A 26 -29.33 -2.78 -23.84
C SER A 26 -28.40 -3.88 -23.32
N ALA A 27 -27.13 -3.57 -23.01
CA ALA A 27 -26.19 -4.56 -22.48
C ALA A 27 -25.08 -3.92 -21.62
N PRO A 28 -24.52 -4.65 -20.63
CA PRO A 28 -23.24 -4.30 -20.02
C PRO A 28 -22.15 -4.21 -21.10
N ASN A 29 -21.29 -3.21 -20.96
CA ASN A 29 -20.11 -3.04 -21.79
C ASN A 29 -18.88 -3.52 -21.01
N GLU A 30 -17.99 -2.61 -20.63
CA GLU A 30 -16.81 -2.88 -19.82
C GLU A 30 -17.17 -3.21 -18.37
N VAL A 31 -16.50 -4.23 -17.83
CA VAL A 31 -16.67 -4.73 -16.46
C VAL A 31 -15.38 -4.51 -15.67
N LEU A 32 -15.46 -3.71 -14.61
CA LEU A 32 -14.40 -3.57 -13.62
C LEU A 32 -14.46 -4.74 -12.63
N ILE A 33 -13.51 -5.66 -12.76
CA ILE A 33 -13.39 -6.86 -11.93
C ILE A 33 -12.61 -6.57 -10.65
N MET A 34 -11.55 -5.77 -10.75
CA MET A 34 -10.66 -5.46 -9.63
C MET A 34 -10.12 -4.04 -9.74
N ARG A 35 -9.97 -3.38 -8.59
CA ARG A 35 -9.25 -2.13 -8.44
C ARG A 35 -8.43 -2.14 -7.16
N THR A 36 -7.23 -1.56 -7.24
CA THR A 36 -6.39 -1.23 -6.10
C THR A 36 -6.36 0.27 -5.90
N ILE A 37 -6.38 0.70 -4.64
CA ILE A 37 -6.28 2.11 -4.27
C ILE A 37 -5.25 2.24 -3.14
N PRO A 38 -4.21 3.08 -3.28
CA PRO A 38 -3.25 3.31 -2.21
C PRO A 38 -3.91 4.04 -1.04
N GLY A 39 -3.53 3.71 0.19
CA GLY A 39 -4.03 4.34 1.41
C GLY A 39 -3.71 5.83 1.50
N LEU A 40 -2.60 6.25 0.88
CA LEU A 40 -2.20 7.64 0.72
C LEU A 40 -2.34 8.07 -0.75
N SER A 41 -2.82 9.30 -1.00
CA SER A 41 -2.80 9.88 -2.34
C SER A 41 -1.37 10.11 -2.83
N ILE A 42 -1.11 9.83 -4.09
CA ILE A 42 0.24 9.91 -4.68
C ILE A 42 0.81 11.34 -4.66
N TYR A 43 -0.02 12.36 -4.89
CA TYR A 43 0.43 13.75 -5.00
C TYR A 43 0.35 14.54 -3.68
N GLU A 44 -0.65 14.26 -2.85
CA GLU A 44 -0.86 15.02 -1.62
C GLU A 44 -0.50 14.24 -0.35
N ARG A 45 -0.08 12.97 -0.48
CA ARG A 45 0.15 12.01 0.62
C ARG A 45 -0.92 12.10 1.73
N LYS A 46 -2.15 12.43 1.33
CA LYS A 46 -3.30 12.50 2.24
C LYS A 46 -3.89 11.11 2.34
N SER A 47 -4.21 10.70 3.56
CA SER A 47 -4.93 9.46 3.73
C SER A 47 -6.30 9.51 3.06
N LEU A 48 -6.70 8.41 2.45
CA LEU A 48 -8.06 8.22 1.93
C LEU A 48 -9.08 7.89 3.01
N SER A 49 -8.61 7.54 4.22
CA SER A 49 -9.43 7.30 5.40
C SER A 49 -9.02 8.23 6.55
N SER A 50 -9.68 8.12 7.71
CA SER A 50 -9.32 8.91 8.90
C SER A 50 -7.91 8.60 9.44
N ASN A 51 -7.39 7.39 9.16
CA ASN A 51 -6.04 6.95 9.53
C ASN A 51 -5.22 6.61 8.28
N VAL A 52 -3.89 6.59 8.36
CA VAL A 52 -3.05 6.16 7.23
C VAL A 52 -3.40 4.73 6.81
N SER A 53 -3.45 3.82 7.79
CA SER A 53 -3.91 2.44 7.67
C SER A 53 -5.08 2.19 8.61
N THR A 54 -6.07 1.41 8.17
CA THR A 54 -7.25 1.04 8.97
C THR A 54 -6.98 -0.16 9.86
N ASN A 55 -6.44 -1.25 9.28
CA ASN A 55 -6.16 -2.50 10.00
C ASN A 55 -4.78 -2.52 10.66
N PHE A 56 -3.84 -1.67 10.23
CA PHE A 56 -2.48 -1.63 10.77
C PHE A 56 -2.09 -0.26 11.35
N PRO A 57 -2.88 0.29 12.29
CA PRO A 57 -2.64 1.65 12.81
C PRO A 57 -1.33 1.79 13.60
N HIS A 58 -0.68 0.68 13.95
CA HIS A 58 0.61 0.64 14.65
C HIS A 58 1.81 0.74 13.71
N ILE A 59 1.63 0.51 12.40
CA ILE A 59 2.70 0.65 11.40
C ILE A 59 2.56 2.01 10.72
N ARG A 60 3.45 2.94 11.09
CA ARG A 60 3.37 4.35 10.62
C ARG A 60 4.27 4.68 9.45
N LYS A 61 5.27 3.83 9.17
CA LYS A 61 6.23 3.99 8.06
C LYS A 61 6.18 2.78 7.11
N PRO A 62 5.01 2.43 6.53
CA PRO A 62 4.96 1.34 5.56
C PRO A 62 5.67 1.72 4.27
N ILE A 63 6.13 0.72 3.53
CA ILE A 63 6.60 0.86 2.16
C ILE A 63 5.41 1.17 1.25
N THR A 64 4.31 0.44 1.42
CA THR A 64 3.04 0.73 0.77
C THR A 64 1.88 0.21 1.63
N ASP A 65 0.75 0.89 1.51
CA ASP A 65 -0.53 0.51 2.10
C ASP A 65 -1.56 0.62 0.99
N VAL A 66 -2.26 -0.48 0.67
CA VAL A 66 -3.15 -0.55 -0.48
C VAL A 66 -4.41 -1.34 -0.15
N VAL A 67 -5.55 -0.78 -0.54
CA VAL A 67 -6.83 -1.49 -0.51
C VAL A 67 -7.05 -2.14 -1.87
N VAL A 68 -7.09 -3.47 -1.89
CA VAL A 68 -7.36 -4.30 -3.07
C VAL A 68 -8.79 -4.79 -2.99
N VAL A 69 -9.61 -4.46 -3.98
CA VAL A 69 -11.00 -4.91 -4.06
C VAL A 69 -11.24 -5.63 -5.36
N SER A 70 -11.77 -6.85 -5.30
CA SER A 70 -12.08 -7.66 -6.47
C SER A 70 -13.45 -8.32 -6.37
N SER A 71 -14.00 -8.79 -7.48
CA SER A 71 -15.13 -9.72 -7.46
C SER A 71 -14.75 -10.99 -6.68
N ALA A 72 -15.72 -11.56 -5.97
CA ALA A 72 -15.45 -12.62 -5.00
C ALA A 72 -14.86 -13.90 -5.60
N ASP A 73 -15.17 -14.18 -6.86
CA ASP A 73 -14.71 -15.34 -7.62
C ASP A 73 -13.82 -14.95 -8.82
N GLY A 74 -13.43 -13.67 -8.92
CA GLY A 74 -12.65 -13.14 -10.03
C GLY A 74 -13.40 -13.09 -11.37
N THR A 75 -14.72 -13.34 -11.42
CA THR A 75 -15.48 -13.41 -12.67
C THR A 75 -16.31 -12.15 -12.94
N THR A 76 -16.62 -11.89 -14.22
CA THR A 76 -17.58 -10.85 -14.65
C THR A 76 -19.02 -11.18 -14.24
N ALA A 77 -19.37 -12.48 -14.19
CA ALA A 77 -20.71 -12.94 -13.80
C ALA A 77 -21.07 -12.50 -12.37
N SER A 78 -20.12 -12.56 -11.45
CA SER A 78 -20.27 -12.10 -10.07
C SER A 78 -20.55 -10.58 -10.01
N VAL A 79 -19.84 -9.80 -10.82
CA VAL A 79 -20.04 -8.34 -10.93
C VAL A 79 -21.43 -8.01 -11.48
N HIS A 80 -21.88 -8.68 -12.55
CA HIS A 80 -23.23 -8.45 -13.12
C HIS A 80 -24.36 -8.86 -12.18
N LYS A 81 -24.15 -9.91 -11.37
CA LYS A 81 -25.08 -10.33 -10.33
C LYS A 81 -25.11 -9.39 -9.13
N LYS A 82 -24.26 -8.35 -9.11
CA LYS A 82 -24.10 -7.44 -7.97
C LYS A 82 -23.76 -8.21 -6.70
N ALA A 83 -22.92 -9.24 -6.81
CA ALA A 83 -22.41 -9.93 -5.64
C ALA A 83 -21.45 -9.00 -4.89
N PRO A 84 -21.46 -8.99 -3.55
CA PRO A 84 -20.51 -8.21 -2.77
C PRO A 84 -19.07 -8.56 -3.13
N PRO A 85 -18.20 -7.57 -3.39
CA PRO A 85 -16.79 -7.82 -3.66
C PRO A 85 -16.05 -8.16 -2.37
N ILE A 86 -14.86 -8.73 -2.52
CA ILE A 86 -13.92 -8.94 -1.42
C ILE A 86 -12.98 -7.74 -1.38
N ALA A 87 -12.80 -7.15 -0.20
CA ALA A 87 -11.89 -6.05 0.04
C ALA A 87 -10.82 -6.48 1.05
N ASN A 88 -9.54 -6.33 0.68
CA ASN A 88 -8.41 -6.60 1.54
C ASN A 88 -7.54 -5.35 1.64
N GLU A 89 -7.12 -4.99 2.85
CA GLU A 89 -6.04 -4.04 3.07
C GLU A 89 -4.73 -4.81 3.14
N CYS A 90 -3.79 -4.47 2.26
CA CYS A 90 -2.49 -5.09 2.16
C CYS A 90 -1.43 -4.05 2.54
N LEU A 91 -0.56 -4.43 3.47
CA LEU A 91 0.51 -3.58 3.94
C LEU A 91 1.86 -4.23 3.66
N LEU A 92 2.77 -3.48 3.04
CA LEU A 92 4.17 -3.83 2.97
C LEU A 92 4.95 -2.87 3.88
N TYR A 93 5.81 -3.41 4.74
CA TYR A 93 6.49 -2.62 5.76
C TYR A 93 7.88 -3.15 6.07
N TRP A 94 8.70 -2.30 6.68
CA TRP A 94 10.06 -2.64 7.08
C TRP A 94 10.08 -3.53 8.33
N CYS A 95 10.81 -4.64 8.26
CA CYS A 95 11.06 -5.51 9.41
C CYS A 95 12.48 -6.09 9.37
N VAL A 96 12.98 -6.48 10.53
CA VAL A 96 14.21 -7.26 10.71
C VAL A 96 13.80 -8.63 11.23
N ARG A 97 14.39 -9.69 10.68
CA ARG A 97 14.12 -11.06 11.12
C ARG A 97 15.41 -11.78 11.50
N ALA A 98 15.38 -12.48 12.62
CA ALA A 98 16.40 -13.45 12.97
C ALA A 98 16.03 -14.78 12.30
N ILE A 99 16.93 -15.32 11.49
CA ILE A 99 16.73 -16.54 10.72
C ILE A 99 17.82 -17.53 11.12
N GLU A 100 17.42 -18.73 11.53
CA GLU A 100 18.32 -19.86 11.68
C GLU A 100 18.36 -20.63 10.37
N SER A 101 19.55 -20.66 9.77
CA SER A 101 19.79 -21.38 8.53
C SER A 101 20.52 -22.69 8.84
N SER A 102 19.96 -23.80 8.41
CA SER A 102 20.59 -25.12 8.50
C SER A 102 20.67 -25.78 7.13
N HIS A 103 21.63 -26.68 6.98
CA HIS A 103 21.81 -27.46 5.78
C HIS A 103 21.96 -28.93 6.14
N TYR A 104 21.10 -29.77 5.58
CA TYR A 104 21.11 -31.22 5.80
C TYR A 104 20.91 -31.94 4.47
N GLU A 105 21.84 -32.84 4.13
CA GLU A 105 21.79 -33.66 2.89
C GLU A 105 21.59 -32.89 1.57
N GLY A 106 22.07 -31.64 1.47
CA GLY A 106 21.89 -30.82 0.27
C GLY A 106 20.63 -29.96 0.29
N ALA A 107 19.76 -30.12 1.30
CA ALA A 107 18.60 -29.29 1.52
C ALA A 107 18.94 -28.12 2.45
N TYR A 108 18.53 -26.93 2.04
CA TYR A 108 18.62 -25.71 2.83
C TYR A 108 17.30 -25.49 3.57
N HIS A 109 17.37 -25.24 4.88
CA HIS A 109 16.20 -24.97 5.71
C HIS A 109 16.42 -23.67 6.48
N GLU A 110 15.41 -22.79 6.47
CA GLU A 110 15.38 -21.55 7.23
C GLU A 110 14.21 -21.57 8.20
N GLU A 111 14.51 -21.37 9.47
CA GLU A 111 13.52 -21.16 10.52
C GLU A 111 13.56 -19.70 10.98
N MET A 112 12.39 -19.05 11.01
CA MET A 112 12.30 -17.67 11.47
C MET A 112 12.10 -17.64 12.98
N LEU A 113 13.16 -17.26 13.69
CA LEU A 113 13.20 -17.22 15.15
C LEU A 113 12.46 -16.00 15.70
N GLU A 114 12.67 -14.84 15.07
CA GLU A 114 12.14 -13.57 15.56
C GLU A 114 11.82 -12.59 14.42
N THR A 115 10.84 -11.72 14.62
CA THR A 115 10.57 -10.57 13.75
C THR A 115 10.41 -9.30 14.59
N ARG A 116 11.15 -8.26 14.23
CA ARG A 116 11.09 -6.93 14.85
C ARG A 116 10.68 -5.89 13.81
N THR A 117 9.87 -4.93 14.25
CA THR A 117 9.29 -3.89 13.39
C THR A 117 9.38 -2.54 14.06
N ASN A 118 9.56 -1.47 13.28
CA ASN A 118 9.46 -0.11 13.82
C ASN A 118 7.99 0.29 13.94
N THR A 119 7.50 0.39 15.18
CA THR A 119 6.17 0.92 15.51
C THR A 119 6.24 2.31 16.15
N THR A 120 7.41 2.96 16.10
CA THR A 120 7.63 4.27 16.71
C THR A 120 6.80 5.31 15.99
N PHE A 121 6.13 6.15 16.77
CA PHE A 121 5.31 7.23 16.24
C PHE A 121 6.18 8.28 15.56
N ALA A 122 5.78 8.68 14.35
CA ALA A 122 6.32 9.84 13.65
C ALA A 122 5.14 10.71 13.21
N GLU A 123 5.11 11.95 13.69
CA GLU A 123 3.97 12.86 13.49
C GLU A 123 3.84 13.31 12.03
N ARG A 124 4.97 13.44 11.32
CA ARG A 124 4.99 13.86 9.92
C ARG A 124 6.17 13.24 9.16
N VAL A 125 5.87 12.23 8.35
CA VAL A 125 6.86 11.49 7.54
C VAL A 125 7.07 12.13 6.16
N TRP A 126 6.03 12.78 5.65
CA TRP A 126 6.00 13.42 4.34
C TRP A 126 5.91 14.94 4.47
N VAL A 127 6.79 15.63 3.76
CA VAL A 127 6.73 17.09 3.58
C VAL A 127 6.34 17.37 2.14
N ILE A 128 5.35 18.23 1.98
CA ILE A 128 4.77 18.58 0.68
C ILE A 128 4.90 20.08 0.54
N GLN A 129 5.53 20.51 -0.54
CA GLN A 129 5.76 21.93 -0.83
C GLN A 129 5.27 22.22 -2.23
N GLU A 130 4.45 23.24 -2.37
CA GLU A 130 4.13 23.80 -3.67
C GLU A 130 5.36 24.48 -4.22
N VAL A 131 5.74 24.12 -5.44
CA VAL A 131 6.85 24.73 -6.15
C VAL A 131 6.24 25.52 -7.30
N GLU A 132 6.54 26.82 -7.35
CA GLU A 132 6.23 27.68 -8.49
C GLU A 132 7.50 27.88 -9.32
N PRO A 133 7.92 26.92 -10.16
CA PRO A 133 9.02 27.16 -11.07
C PRO A 133 8.58 28.04 -12.24
N MET A 134 9.55 28.56 -12.97
CA MET A 134 9.40 29.54 -14.05
C MET A 134 8.49 29.08 -15.22
N PHE A 135 8.16 27.79 -15.31
CA PHE A 135 7.43 27.21 -16.46
C PHE A 135 6.12 26.50 -16.11
N GLN A 136 5.99 25.89 -14.92
CA GLN A 136 4.76 25.18 -14.54
C GLN A 136 4.71 24.84 -13.05
N ASN A 137 3.62 25.19 -12.36
CA ASN A 137 3.43 24.83 -10.96
C ASN A 137 3.54 23.31 -10.74
N GLY A 138 4.20 22.92 -9.65
CA GLY A 138 4.39 21.53 -9.27
C GLY A 138 4.36 21.35 -7.76
N THR A 139 4.54 20.11 -7.32
CA THR A 139 4.58 19.75 -5.91
C THR A 139 5.83 18.94 -5.65
N ALA A 140 6.68 19.40 -4.73
CA ALA A 140 7.79 18.63 -4.20
C ALA A 140 7.29 17.79 -3.01
N ILE A 141 7.61 16.50 -3.02
CA ILE A 141 7.23 15.55 -1.99
C ILE A 141 8.52 14.93 -1.45
N ASP A 142 8.81 15.24 -0.19
CA ASP A 142 10.02 14.77 0.48
C ASP A 142 9.65 13.79 1.60
N TYR A 143 10.33 12.64 1.60
CA TYR A 143 10.32 11.70 2.71
C TYR A 143 11.45 12.09 3.68
N THR A 144 11.12 12.51 4.90
CA THR A 144 12.09 13.15 5.81
C THR A 144 12.70 12.21 6.85
N GLU A 145 12.16 11.01 6.99
CA GLU A 145 12.46 10.13 8.12
C GLU A 145 13.44 9.02 7.75
N ASN A 146 14.43 8.77 8.59
CA ASN A 146 15.18 7.51 8.50
C ASN A 146 14.34 6.36 9.05
N VAL A 147 14.56 5.16 8.50
CA VAL A 147 14.02 3.92 9.06
C VAL A 147 15.11 3.32 9.94
N ALA A 148 14.80 3.05 11.21
CA ALA A 148 15.71 2.38 12.13
C ALA A 148 14.93 1.33 12.93
N ILE A 149 15.47 0.11 13.00
CA ILE A 149 14.92 -1.00 13.77
C ILE A 149 16.05 -1.49 14.68
N GLN A 150 15.85 -1.35 15.97
CA GLN A 150 16.82 -1.78 16.98
C GLN A 150 16.50 -3.22 17.38
N THR A 151 17.51 -4.06 17.50
CA THR A 151 17.37 -5.40 18.07
C THR A 151 17.85 -5.40 19.51
N GLU A 152 17.21 -6.19 20.37
CA GLU A 152 17.68 -6.41 21.75
C GLU A 152 18.93 -7.31 21.79
N GLU A 153 19.20 -8.05 20.71
CA GLU A 153 20.38 -8.87 20.57
C GLU A 153 21.64 -8.00 20.50
N SER A 154 22.59 -8.32 21.38
CA SER A 154 23.91 -7.73 21.39
C SER A 154 24.90 -8.73 20.80
N LEU A 155 25.55 -8.38 19.70
CA LEU A 155 26.81 -9.06 19.34
C LEU A 155 27.91 -8.39 20.17
N ASN A 156 28.55 -9.16 21.06
CA ASN A 156 29.63 -8.67 21.92
C ASN A 156 29.25 -7.46 22.80
N GLY A 157 28.02 -7.41 23.32
CA GLY A 157 27.56 -6.31 24.16
C GLY A 157 27.17 -5.03 23.41
N LYS A 158 27.14 -5.06 22.06
CA LYS A 158 26.72 -3.93 21.23
C LYS A 158 25.37 -4.21 20.58
N ILE A 159 24.41 -3.32 20.82
CA ILE A 159 23.11 -3.30 20.13
C ILE A 159 23.35 -3.23 18.62
N ILE A 160 22.71 -4.12 17.87
CA ILE A 160 22.72 -4.09 16.41
C ILE A 160 21.56 -3.22 15.95
N ASP A 161 21.89 -2.10 15.32
CA ASP A 161 20.91 -1.21 14.71
C ASP A 161 20.86 -1.46 13.20
N PHE A 162 19.68 -1.79 12.68
CA PHE A 162 19.43 -1.84 11.25
C PHE A 162 18.76 -0.54 10.83
N SER A 163 19.37 0.18 9.90
CA SER A 163 18.82 1.44 9.43
C SER A 163 18.94 1.66 7.93
N LEU A 164 18.02 2.46 7.40
CA LEU A 164 17.99 2.96 6.04
C LEU A 164 17.85 4.48 6.09
N SER A 165 18.60 5.15 5.20
CA SER A 165 18.41 6.58 4.99
C SER A 165 17.02 6.87 4.44
N ASN A 166 16.51 8.07 4.69
CA ASN A 166 15.25 8.55 4.12
C ASN A 166 15.24 8.45 2.58
N ALA A 167 16.36 8.76 1.92
CA ALA A 167 16.52 8.63 0.47
C ALA A 167 16.40 7.17 0.01
N SER A 168 17.05 6.24 0.70
CA SER A 168 16.95 4.81 0.40
C SER A 168 15.54 4.27 0.65
N ALA A 169 14.91 4.65 1.76
CA ALA A 169 13.55 4.25 2.07
C ALA A 169 12.57 4.74 1.00
N TYR A 170 12.68 6.01 0.60
CA TYR A 170 11.87 6.59 -0.46
C TYR A 170 12.04 5.87 -1.81
N ALA A 171 13.29 5.55 -2.19
CA ALA A 171 13.57 4.82 -3.42
C ALA A 171 12.89 3.43 -3.48
N HIS A 172 12.64 2.79 -2.33
CA HIS A 172 11.90 1.52 -2.28
C HIS A 172 10.38 1.71 -2.27
N MET A 173 9.88 2.88 -1.86
CA MET A 173 8.45 3.21 -1.90
C MET A 173 7.97 3.56 -3.30
N MET A 174 8.78 4.31 -4.07
CA MET A 174 8.38 4.83 -5.39
C MET A 174 7.84 3.78 -6.37
N PRO A 175 8.43 2.58 -6.51
CA PRO A 175 7.88 1.57 -7.42
C PRO A 175 6.43 1.18 -7.09
N PHE A 176 6.02 1.25 -5.82
CA PHE A 176 4.65 0.96 -5.43
C PHE A 176 3.68 2.10 -5.73
N ASP A 177 4.14 3.35 -5.75
CA ASP A 177 3.35 4.49 -6.22
C ASP A 177 3.12 4.44 -7.75
N ASP A 178 4.02 3.80 -8.50
CA ASP A 178 3.84 3.55 -9.95
C ASP A 178 2.89 2.36 -10.20
N VAL A 179 2.91 1.35 -9.33
CA VAL A 179 2.04 0.17 -9.42
C VAL A 179 0.63 0.46 -8.93
N PHE A 180 0.44 1.39 -7.99
CA PHE A 180 -0.84 1.70 -7.38
C PHE A 180 -1.21 3.20 -7.50
N PRO A 181 -2.44 3.54 -7.95
CA PRO A 181 -3.59 2.66 -8.16
C PRO A 181 -3.55 1.89 -9.50
N ALA A 182 -4.16 0.70 -9.51
CA ALA A 182 -4.34 -0.14 -10.70
C ALA A 182 -5.76 -0.70 -10.80
N TYR A 183 -6.14 -1.17 -11.97
CA TYR A 183 -7.43 -1.82 -12.19
C TYR A 183 -7.37 -2.87 -13.29
N TYR A 184 -8.33 -3.79 -13.25
CA TYR A 184 -8.51 -4.83 -14.26
C TYR A 184 -9.95 -4.83 -14.77
N THR A 185 -10.11 -4.64 -16.07
CA THR A 185 -11.40 -4.64 -16.77
C THR A 185 -11.45 -5.68 -17.90
N VAL A 186 -12.65 -6.15 -18.22
CA VAL A 186 -12.96 -7.09 -19.31
C VAL A 186 -14.17 -6.61 -20.09
#